data_AF-A0A938HUV7-F1
#
_entry.id   AF-A0A938HUV7-F1
#
_cell.length_a   1.000
_cell.length_b   1.000
_cell.length_c   1.000
_cell.angle_alpha   90.00
_cell.angle_beta   90.00
_cell.angle_gamma   90.00
#
_symmetry.space_group_name_H-M   'P 1'
#
loop_
_entity.id
_entity.type
_entity.pdbx_description
1 polymer ?
#
loop_
_entity_poly.entity_id
_entity_poly.type
_entity_poly.pdbx_seq_one_letter_code
_entity_poly.pdbx_strand_id
1 'polypeptide(L)'
;MNDVNLVSDVMVETRDGVRLATDIYFPARNGRRVAGKLPALLHRTPYNKTEVEATLGYCRYFASHGYVSIIQDCRGCYRSGGDVNFLFPEAEDGCDTMSWIDAQPWSDGQVGTWGTSWAGWTQTALAALGPRNLKTMVPNMSGSDGYSSSIRQGGALELRFLAWAFWHSAVNTQKALKFEPWIDAALNRGATRFREWLTRMPIRPGQTQLKLVPQYERWAFELLKSADYGDYWKHPSLAPELYWEKFPDIPVLWVGGWYDSYARATFESFLGMRRLKKAPQYVLVGPWTHGSETVQQPFAGDVEFPREAGLTSFRDVHLRWFDHWLKGEDNGVARDPRIRVFVMGGGDGKKAATGRLSHGGKWRDLDEWPPAGTRRSSFYLHGDGSLDERKPGTAGGRTTYRFDPANPVPSIGGSVSSLADLEDLPAGINDPGLVPRQARSRDIMSAGGFDQREAARFFGCRPPYLPLASRPDVLVFQTDPLQEELEVAGPVEVKLWVATSAVDTDFTAKLIDVYPPGSSYPDGYALNLSDSIQRLRYRDPRGRPALVKPGEVVPITIVLYPIANLFARGHRIRLDVSSSNFPRFDVNPNTGEAIGFERRRVVAENTVFHDSTRPSHVVLPVA
;
A
#
# COMPACT_ATOMS: atom_id res chain seq x y z
N MET A 1 -3.06 -35.89 -2.04
CA MET A 1 -2.64 -36.36 -3.39
C MET A 1 -1.25 -35.80 -3.61
N ASN A 2 -0.27 -36.57 -4.07
CA ASN A 2 1.13 -36.07 -4.08
C ASN A 2 1.63 -35.62 -5.46
N ASP A 3 0.91 -35.95 -6.53
CA ASP A 3 1.31 -35.57 -7.89
C ASP A 3 0.48 -34.39 -8.41
N VAL A 4 1.10 -33.57 -9.25
CA VAL A 4 0.46 -32.44 -9.94
C VAL A 4 0.77 -32.52 -11.43
N ASN A 5 -0.24 -32.39 -12.27
CA ASN A 5 -0.07 -32.30 -13.73
C ASN A 5 -0.17 -30.84 -14.17
N LEU A 6 0.92 -30.28 -14.70
CA LEU A 6 0.99 -28.92 -15.22
C LEU A 6 0.69 -28.90 -16.73
N VAL A 7 -0.20 -28.00 -17.15
CA VAL A 7 -0.32 -27.55 -18.55
C VAL A 7 0.11 -26.09 -18.60
N SER A 8 1.19 -25.81 -19.31
CA SER A 8 1.73 -24.46 -19.42
C SER A 8 1.18 -23.70 -20.62
N ASP A 9 1.10 -22.38 -20.48
CA ASP A 9 0.81 -21.41 -21.54
C ASP A 9 -0.47 -21.71 -22.35
N VAL A 10 -1.52 -22.14 -21.66
CA VAL A 10 -2.87 -22.15 -22.22
C VAL A 10 -3.26 -20.69 -22.50
N MET A 11 -3.57 -20.38 -23.75
CA MET A 11 -3.94 -19.03 -24.16
C MET A 11 -5.43 -18.82 -23.96
N VAL A 12 -5.78 -17.99 -22.98
CA VAL A 12 -7.16 -17.56 -22.70
C VAL A 12 -7.45 -16.31 -23.53
N GLU A 13 -8.40 -16.40 -24.46
CA GLU A 13 -8.78 -15.27 -25.30
C GLU A 13 -9.81 -14.38 -24.56
N THR A 14 -9.51 -13.08 -24.50
CA THR A 14 -10.38 -12.04 -23.95
C THR A 14 -11.39 -11.57 -24.99
N ARG A 15 -12.40 -10.80 -24.56
CA ARG A 15 -13.47 -10.26 -25.41
C ARG A 15 -12.99 -9.39 -26.58
N ASP A 16 -11.79 -8.84 -26.48
CA ASP A 16 -11.15 -8.00 -27.49
C ASP A 16 -10.06 -8.76 -28.29
N GLY A 17 -9.98 -10.09 -28.15
CA GLY A 17 -9.09 -10.96 -28.92
C GLY A 17 -7.64 -11.02 -28.39
N VAL A 18 -7.33 -10.33 -27.29
CA VAL A 18 -6.03 -10.49 -26.63
C VAL A 18 -5.96 -11.85 -25.96
N ARG A 19 -4.78 -12.47 -25.99
CA ARG A 19 -4.58 -13.81 -25.43
C ARG A 19 -3.70 -13.73 -24.20
N LEU A 20 -4.21 -14.22 -23.08
CA LEU A 20 -3.55 -14.23 -21.78
C LEU A 20 -2.93 -15.61 -21.51
N ALA A 21 -1.63 -15.66 -21.28
CA ALA A 21 -0.90 -16.90 -21.03
C ALA A 21 -1.19 -17.42 -19.62
N THR A 22 -1.66 -18.66 -19.55
CA THR A 22 -2.20 -19.25 -18.32
C THR A 22 -1.59 -20.63 -18.07
N ASP A 23 -1.06 -20.84 -16.87
CA ASP A 23 -0.61 -22.15 -16.41
C ASP A 23 -1.70 -22.79 -15.53
N ILE A 24 -1.95 -24.08 -15.76
CA ILE A 24 -3.00 -24.84 -15.07
C ILE A 24 -2.38 -26.05 -14.39
N TYR A 25 -2.56 -26.12 -13.07
CA TYR A 25 -2.07 -27.17 -12.20
C TYR A 25 -3.25 -28.06 -11.81
N PHE A 26 -3.31 -29.25 -12.40
CA PHE A 26 -4.33 -30.25 -12.11
C PHE A 26 -3.90 -31.18 -10.97
N PRO A 27 -4.81 -31.56 -10.07
CA PRO A 27 -4.55 -32.64 -9.12
C PRO A 27 -4.30 -33.94 -9.89
N ALA A 28 -3.29 -34.70 -9.47
CA ALA A 28 -2.96 -35.97 -10.09
C ALA A 28 -2.65 -37.07 -9.06
N ARG A 29 -2.78 -38.31 -9.50
CA ARG A 29 -2.37 -39.51 -8.75
C ARG A 29 -1.74 -40.50 -9.72
N ASN A 30 -0.53 -40.95 -9.40
CA ASN A 30 0.26 -41.84 -10.25
C ASN A 30 0.43 -41.27 -11.66
N GLY A 31 0.72 -39.97 -11.75
CA GLY A 31 0.89 -39.23 -13.01
C GLY A 31 -0.38 -38.99 -13.84
N ARG A 32 -1.56 -39.45 -13.40
CA ARG A 32 -2.85 -39.23 -14.10
C ARG A 32 -3.69 -38.17 -13.39
N ARG A 33 -4.35 -37.30 -14.15
CA ARG A 33 -5.28 -36.30 -13.59
C ARG A 33 -6.40 -37.00 -12.81
N VAL A 34 -6.76 -36.42 -11.68
CA VAL A 34 -7.98 -36.82 -10.96
C VAL A 34 -9.17 -36.52 -11.86
N ALA A 35 -10.05 -37.52 -12.04
CA ALA A 35 -11.25 -37.39 -12.85
C ALA A 35 -12.35 -36.64 -12.09
N GLY A 36 -13.23 -35.98 -12.83
CA GLY A 36 -14.38 -35.24 -12.28
C GLY A 36 -14.26 -33.73 -12.49
N LYS A 37 -15.30 -33.04 -12.05
CA LYS A 37 -15.36 -31.57 -12.00
C LYS A 37 -14.87 -31.12 -10.63
N LEU A 38 -14.03 -30.09 -10.59
CA LEU A 38 -13.34 -29.63 -9.41
C LEU A 38 -13.40 -28.11 -9.28
N PRO A 39 -13.36 -27.57 -8.04
CA PRO A 39 -13.26 -26.14 -7.81
C PRO A 39 -11.90 -25.62 -8.28
N ALA A 40 -11.90 -24.39 -8.79
CA ALA A 40 -10.71 -23.72 -9.28
C ALA A 40 -10.23 -22.62 -8.33
N LEU A 41 -8.91 -22.40 -8.31
CA LEU A 41 -8.31 -21.24 -7.65
C LEU A 41 -7.55 -20.41 -8.67
N LEU A 42 -7.89 -19.13 -8.79
CA LEU A 42 -7.31 -18.21 -9.77
C LEU A 42 -6.40 -17.17 -9.11
N HIS A 43 -5.19 -17.05 -9.64
CA HIS A 43 -4.21 -16.01 -9.32
C HIS A 43 -3.76 -15.31 -10.61
N ARG A 44 -4.13 -14.03 -10.78
CA ARG A 44 -3.67 -13.21 -11.92
C ARG A 44 -2.54 -12.31 -11.46
N THR A 45 -1.39 -12.37 -12.13
CA THR A 45 -0.16 -11.71 -11.68
C THR A 45 0.53 -10.92 -12.81
N PRO A 46 1.03 -9.71 -12.52
CA PRO A 46 1.88 -8.94 -13.42
C PRO A 46 3.38 -9.26 -13.23
N TYR A 47 3.75 -10.30 -12.47
CA TYR A 47 5.14 -10.55 -12.01
C TYR A 47 5.75 -11.87 -12.52
N ASN A 48 5.39 -12.32 -13.71
CA ASN A 48 5.79 -13.60 -14.32
C ASN A 48 5.25 -14.79 -13.54
N LYS A 49 4.17 -15.39 -14.04
CA LYS A 49 3.54 -16.57 -13.44
C LYS A 49 4.53 -17.70 -13.12
N THR A 50 5.55 -17.88 -13.96
CA THR A 50 6.58 -18.91 -13.75
C THR A 50 7.45 -18.60 -12.53
N GLU A 51 7.91 -17.35 -12.39
CA GLU A 51 8.76 -16.91 -11.28
C GLU A 51 7.97 -16.86 -9.96
N VAL A 52 6.73 -16.36 -10.02
CA VAL A 52 5.83 -16.34 -8.87
C VAL A 52 5.58 -17.75 -8.35
N GLU A 53 5.26 -18.71 -9.21
CA GLU A 53 5.04 -20.09 -8.77
C GLU A 53 6.34 -20.76 -8.30
N ALA A 54 7.48 -20.49 -8.94
CA ALA A 54 8.77 -21.03 -8.49
C ALA A 54 9.16 -20.54 -7.09
N THR A 55 8.80 -19.30 -6.76
CA THR A 55 9.13 -18.68 -5.47
C THR A 55 8.12 -19.05 -4.39
N LEU A 56 6.81 -18.92 -4.68
CA LEU A 56 5.76 -19.09 -3.68
C LEU A 56 5.20 -20.52 -3.61
N GLY A 57 5.14 -21.25 -4.72
CA GLY A 57 4.69 -22.65 -4.78
C GLY A 57 3.21 -22.89 -4.42
N TYR A 58 2.36 -21.88 -4.50
CA TYR A 58 0.96 -21.99 -4.07
C TYR A 58 0.12 -22.84 -5.04
N CYS A 59 0.36 -22.76 -6.35
CA CYS A 59 -0.49 -23.49 -7.30
C CYS A 59 -0.27 -25.00 -7.23
N ARG A 60 0.99 -25.43 -7.10
CA ARG A 60 1.31 -26.84 -6.81
C ARG A 60 0.74 -27.28 -5.47
N TYR A 61 0.83 -26.42 -4.45
CA TYR A 61 0.28 -26.71 -3.14
C TYR A 61 -1.25 -26.89 -3.19
N PHE A 62 -2.02 -25.99 -3.81
CA PHE A 62 -3.47 -26.19 -3.90
C PHE A 62 -3.85 -27.37 -4.81
N ALA A 63 -3.11 -27.60 -5.89
CA ALA A 63 -3.36 -28.74 -6.76
C ALA A 63 -3.14 -30.09 -6.04
N SER A 64 -2.14 -30.20 -5.16
CA SER A 64 -1.95 -31.42 -4.35
C SER A 64 -3.07 -31.63 -3.31
N HIS A 65 -3.85 -30.58 -3.03
CA HIS A 65 -5.03 -30.59 -2.16
C HIS A 65 -6.35 -30.65 -2.92
N GLY A 66 -6.35 -30.96 -4.22
CA GLY A 66 -7.59 -31.27 -4.97
C GLY A 66 -8.27 -30.09 -5.65
N TYR A 67 -7.58 -28.95 -5.79
CA TYR A 67 -8.06 -27.83 -6.62
C TYR A 67 -7.46 -27.88 -8.02
N VAL A 68 -8.16 -27.34 -9.01
CA VAL A 68 -7.50 -26.90 -10.25
C VAL A 68 -6.94 -25.51 -10.00
N SER A 69 -5.63 -25.40 -9.78
CA SER A 69 -5.00 -24.10 -9.52
C SER A 69 -4.51 -23.46 -10.82
N ILE A 70 -4.77 -22.17 -10.97
CA ILE A 70 -4.58 -21.43 -12.21
C ILE A 70 -3.79 -20.17 -11.89
N ILE A 71 -2.70 -19.96 -12.62
CA ILE A 71 -1.93 -18.72 -12.56
C ILE A 71 -1.77 -18.13 -13.95
N GLN A 72 -2.06 -16.85 -14.09
CA GLN A 72 -2.13 -16.17 -15.38
C GLN A 72 -1.28 -14.91 -15.35
N ASP A 73 -0.49 -14.70 -16.42
CA ASP A 73 0.16 -13.42 -16.65
C ASP A 73 -0.89 -12.37 -17.05
N CYS A 74 -0.91 -11.23 -16.37
CA CYS A 74 -1.78 -10.10 -16.74
C CYS A 74 -1.51 -9.63 -18.19
N ARG A 75 -2.47 -8.90 -18.77
CA ARG A 75 -2.30 -8.30 -20.10
C ARG A 75 -1.02 -7.48 -20.18
N GLY A 76 -0.32 -7.58 -21.31
CA GLY A 76 0.92 -6.87 -21.51
C GLY A 76 2.06 -7.32 -20.60
N CYS A 77 1.97 -8.50 -19.98
CA CYS A 77 3.00 -9.04 -19.10
C CYS A 77 3.52 -10.37 -19.63
N TYR A 78 4.84 -10.48 -19.76
CA TYR A 78 5.60 -11.70 -20.08
C TYR A 78 5.06 -12.47 -21.29
N ARG A 79 4.32 -13.56 -21.06
CA ARG A 79 3.81 -14.42 -22.13
C ARG A 79 2.43 -14.01 -22.63
N SER A 80 1.73 -13.13 -21.93
CA SER A 80 0.45 -12.56 -22.37
C SER A 80 0.63 -11.52 -23.48
N GLY A 81 -0.34 -11.45 -24.38
CA GLY A 81 -0.41 -10.41 -25.40
C GLY A 81 -0.96 -9.08 -24.88
N GLY A 82 -1.14 -8.13 -25.79
CA GLY A 82 -1.69 -6.80 -25.50
C GLY A 82 -0.64 -5.81 -24.97
N ASP A 83 -1.11 -4.58 -24.73
CA ASP A 83 -0.32 -3.50 -24.16
C ASP A 83 -0.43 -3.49 -22.63
N VAL A 84 0.68 -3.24 -21.94
CA VAL A 84 0.67 -3.02 -20.49
C VAL A 84 0.06 -1.66 -20.17
N ASN A 85 -0.86 -1.63 -19.21
CA ASN A 85 -1.28 -0.42 -18.52
C ASN A 85 -1.56 -0.78 -17.05
N PHE A 86 -1.15 0.07 -16.13
CA PHE A 86 -1.21 -0.22 -14.71
C PHE A 86 -2.64 -0.41 -14.22
N LEU A 87 -2.94 -1.61 -13.72
CA LEU A 87 -4.27 -2.08 -13.31
C LEU A 87 -5.34 -2.11 -14.42
N PHE A 88 -5.05 -1.77 -15.68
CA PHE A 88 -6.05 -1.80 -16.75
C PHE A 88 -5.75 -2.88 -17.80
N PRO A 89 -6.77 -3.58 -18.32
CA PRO A 89 -8.19 -3.62 -17.93
C PRO A 89 -8.47 -4.84 -17.01
N GLU A 90 -7.94 -4.83 -15.77
CA GLU A 90 -7.96 -6.03 -14.92
C GLU A 90 -9.36 -6.55 -14.56
N ALA A 91 -10.36 -5.67 -14.54
CA ALA A 91 -11.75 -6.03 -14.29
C ALA A 91 -12.31 -6.91 -15.41
N GLU A 92 -12.17 -6.45 -16.65
CA GLU A 92 -12.65 -7.11 -17.86
C GLU A 92 -11.91 -8.41 -18.12
N ASP A 93 -10.57 -8.37 -18.11
CA ASP A 93 -9.73 -9.54 -18.37
C ASP A 93 -9.92 -10.63 -17.30
N GLY A 94 -10.14 -10.21 -16.05
CA GLY A 94 -10.50 -11.12 -14.97
C GLY A 94 -11.83 -11.81 -15.23
N CYS A 95 -12.88 -11.09 -15.64
CA CYS A 95 -14.18 -11.69 -15.96
C CYS A 95 -14.16 -12.61 -17.17
N ASP A 96 -13.38 -12.28 -18.19
CA ASP A 96 -13.23 -13.14 -19.37
C ASP A 96 -12.52 -14.44 -18.98
N THR A 97 -11.51 -14.35 -18.11
CA THR A 97 -10.85 -15.54 -17.54
C THR A 97 -11.81 -16.38 -16.69
N MET A 98 -12.66 -15.75 -15.87
CA MET A 98 -13.68 -16.45 -15.09
C MET A 98 -14.67 -17.18 -16.00
N SER A 99 -15.12 -16.54 -17.08
CA SER A 99 -16.03 -17.14 -18.06
C SER A 99 -15.37 -18.32 -18.79
N TRP A 100 -14.09 -18.17 -19.14
CA TRP A 100 -13.30 -19.24 -19.74
C TRP A 100 -13.18 -20.45 -18.80
N ILE A 101 -12.93 -20.23 -17.50
CA ILE A 101 -12.86 -21.30 -16.47
C ILE A 101 -14.19 -22.05 -16.40
N ASP A 102 -15.32 -21.34 -16.38
CA ASP A 102 -16.66 -21.94 -16.29
C ASP A 102 -16.98 -22.88 -17.47
N ALA A 103 -16.47 -22.54 -18.65
CA ALA A 103 -16.65 -23.34 -19.87
C ALA A 103 -15.80 -24.62 -19.92
N GLN A 104 -14.84 -24.80 -19.00
CA GLN A 104 -13.94 -25.95 -19.05
C GLN A 104 -14.61 -27.24 -18.54
N PRO A 105 -14.35 -28.40 -19.18
CA PRO A 105 -14.99 -29.67 -18.79
C PRO A 105 -14.60 -30.17 -17.39
N TRP A 106 -13.47 -29.68 -16.86
CA TRP A 106 -12.97 -30.01 -15.52
C TRP A 106 -13.50 -29.08 -14.42
N SER A 107 -14.19 -27.98 -14.77
CA SER A 107 -14.67 -27.01 -13.80
C SER A 107 -16.00 -27.44 -13.20
N ASP A 108 -16.15 -27.29 -11.89
CA ASP A 108 -17.44 -27.45 -11.18
C ASP A 108 -18.27 -26.15 -11.12
N GLY A 109 -17.75 -25.05 -11.70
CA GLY A 109 -18.38 -23.74 -11.69
C GLY A 109 -18.13 -22.92 -10.42
N GLN A 110 -17.22 -23.37 -9.54
CA GLN A 110 -16.82 -22.66 -8.34
C GLN A 110 -15.37 -22.17 -8.45
N VAL A 111 -15.16 -20.87 -8.27
CA VAL A 111 -13.83 -20.27 -8.32
C VAL A 111 -13.57 -19.44 -7.07
N GLY A 112 -12.43 -19.70 -6.42
CA GLY A 112 -11.83 -18.82 -5.42
C GLY A 112 -10.70 -18.00 -6.03
N THR A 113 -10.49 -16.77 -5.56
CA THR A 113 -9.35 -15.96 -6.00
C THR A 113 -8.45 -15.60 -4.83
N TRP A 114 -7.17 -15.40 -5.10
CA TRP A 114 -6.19 -14.93 -4.11
C TRP A 114 -5.03 -14.20 -4.79
N GLY A 115 -4.25 -13.47 -3.99
CA GLY A 115 -3.13 -12.68 -4.49
C GLY A 115 -2.84 -11.47 -3.62
N THR A 116 -1.63 -10.96 -3.79
CA THR A 116 -1.11 -9.81 -3.03
C THR A 116 -0.85 -8.62 -3.94
N SER A 117 -1.08 -7.39 -3.47
CA SER A 117 -0.74 -6.17 -4.22
C SER A 117 -1.52 -6.06 -5.53
N TRP A 118 -0.90 -5.90 -6.71
CA TRP A 118 -1.59 -6.00 -8.02
C TRP A 118 -2.46 -7.25 -8.11
N ALA A 119 -1.94 -8.41 -7.68
CA ALA A 119 -2.72 -9.65 -7.68
C ALA A 119 -3.86 -9.64 -6.66
N GLY A 120 -3.82 -8.75 -5.66
CA GLY A 120 -4.97 -8.40 -4.83
C GLY A 120 -5.98 -7.52 -5.58
N TRP A 121 -5.50 -6.51 -6.31
CA TRP A 121 -6.32 -5.63 -7.16
C TRP A 121 -7.04 -6.39 -8.26
N THR A 122 -6.43 -7.40 -8.89
CA THR A 122 -7.10 -8.18 -9.93
C THR A 122 -8.36 -8.88 -9.41
N GLN A 123 -8.40 -9.24 -8.13
CA GLN A 123 -9.57 -9.85 -7.49
C GLN A 123 -10.70 -8.84 -7.28
N THR A 124 -10.40 -7.67 -6.72
CA THR A 124 -11.42 -6.65 -6.46
C THR A 124 -11.91 -6.02 -7.76
N ALA A 125 -11.02 -5.85 -8.75
CA ALA A 125 -11.36 -5.39 -10.08
C ALA A 125 -12.33 -6.35 -10.79
N LEU A 126 -12.05 -7.66 -10.84
CA LEU A 126 -12.96 -8.60 -11.50
C LEU A 126 -14.28 -8.73 -10.75
N ALA A 127 -14.26 -8.68 -9.41
CA ALA A 127 -15.47 -8.75 -8.59
C ALA A 127 -16.40 -7.55 -8.84
N ALA A 128 -15.86 -6.38 -9.19
CA ALA A 128 -16.64 -5.18 -9.55
C ALA A 128 -17.56 -5.37 -10.76
N LEU A 129 -17.32 -6.40 -11.59
CA LEU A 129 -18.18 -6.76 -12.72
C LEU A 129 -19.16 -7.91 -12.42
N GLY A 130 -19.14 -8.47 -11.21
CA GLY A 130 -20.14 -9.45 -10.74
C GLY A 130 -20.10 -10.85 -11.37
N PRO A 131 -18.93 -11.52 -11.51
CA PRO A 131 -18.87 -12.87 -12.08
C PRO A 131 -19.62 -13.89 -11.20
N ARG A 132 -20.50 -14.70 -11.83
CA ARG A 132 -21.41 -15.63 -11.11
C ARG A 132 -20.71 -16.84 -10.48
N ASN A 133 -19.60 -17.27 -11.07
CA ASN A 133 -18.82 -18.41 -10.64
C ASN A 133 -17.78 -18.07 -9.56
N LEU A 134 -17.62 -16.78 -9.20
CA LEU A 134 -16.80 -16.40 -8.05
C LEU A 134 -17.53 -16.74 -6.75
N LYS A 135 -16.89 -17.53 -5.88
CA LYS A 135 -17.49 -18.04 -4.63
C LYS A 135 -16.81 -17.55 -3.36
N THR A 136 -15.54 -17.14 -3.44
CA THR A 136 -14.83 -16.50 -2.33
C THR A 136 -13.54 -15.82 -2.80
N MET A 137 -12.97 -14.94 -1.98
CA MET A 137 -11.73 -14.24 -2.28
C MET A 137 -10.84 -14.13 -1.03
N VAL A 138 -9.52 -14.05 -1.26
CA VAL A 138 -8.52 -13.65 -0.26
C VAL A 138 -7.65 -12.50 -0.81
N PRO A 139 -8.16 -11.25 -0.83
CA PRO A 139 -7.36 -10.09 -1.20
C PRO A 139 -6.37 -9.75 -0.08
N ASN A 140 -5.08 -9.92 -0.36
CA ASN A 140 -4.01 -9.52 0.56
C ASN A 140 -3.42 -8.18 0.12
N MET A 141 -3.48 -7.16 0.99
CA MET A 141 -2.89 -5.84 0.76
C MET A 141 -3.32 -5.28 -0.61
N SER A 142 -4.63 -5.19 -0.80
CA SER A 142 -5.31 -4.74 -2.03
C SER A 142 -5.95 -3.37 -1.82
N GLY A 143 -6.19 -2.63 -2.90
CA GLY A 143 -6.82 -1.32 -2.82
C GLY A 143 -8.34 -1.32 -3.02
N SER A 144 -8.97 -0.23 -2.58
CA SER A 144 -10.40 0.11 -2.69
C SER A 144 -10.63 1.24 -3.70
N ASP A 145 -9.81 2.29 -3.60
CA ASP A 145 -9.83 3.49 -4.45
C ASP A 145 -8.39 3.98 -4.74
N GLY A 146 -8.01 3.95 -6.01
CA GLY A 146 -6.75 4.45 -6.51
C GLY A 146 -6.54 5.95 -6.25
N TYR A 147 -7.60 6.73 -6.25
CA TYR A 147 -7.55 8.19 -6.14
C TYR A 147 -7.35 8.70 -4.70
N SER A 148 -7.99 8.06 -3.72
CA SER A 148 -8.04 8.58 -2.35
C SER A 148 -7.28 7.77 -1.31
N SER A 149 -6.98 6.50 -1.57
CA SER A 149 -6.41 5.58 -0.58
C SER A 149 -5.39 4.59 -1.14
N SER A 150 -4.73 4.94 -2.27
CA SER A 150 -3.63 4.13 -2.81
C SER A 150 -2.67 4.95 -3.69
N ILE A 151 -3.01 5.15 -4.97
CA ILE A 151 -2.11 5.76 -5.97
C ILE A 151 -1.87 7.22 -5.64
N ARG A 152 -2.93 7.88 -5.19
CA ARG A 152 -2.86 9.19 -4.59
C ARG A 152 -3.35 9.14 -3.15
N GLN A 153 -2.82 10.07 -2.35
CA GLN A 153 -3.24 10.36 -0.99
C GLN A 153 -3.41 11.87 -0.87
N GLY A 154 -4.62 12.33 -0.55
CA GLY A 154 -4.93 13.76 -0.48
C GLY A 154 -4.54 14.54 -1.74
N GLY A 155 -4.57 13.89 -2.92
CA GLY A 155 -4.18 14.46 -4.21
C GLY A 155 -2.69 14.37 -4.58
N ALA A 156 -1.79 14.08 -3.63
CA ALA A 156 -0.38 13.83 -3.90
C ALA A 156 -0.16 12.42 -4.46
N LEU A 157 0.80 12.25 -5.38
CA LEU A 157 1.15 10.96 -5.97
C LEU A 157 2.12 10.19 -5.07
N GLU A 158 1.83 8.92 -4.78
CA GLU A 158 2.84 8.03 -4.21
C GLU A 158 3.85 7.61 -5.29
N LEU A 159 5.11 8.06 -5.16
CA LEU A 159 6.12 7.92 -6.21
C LEU A 159 6.52 6.46 -6.49
N ARG A 160 6.15 5.52 -5.61
CA ARG A 160 6.33 4.08 -5.83
C ARG A 160 5.70 3.59 -7.13
N PHE A 161 4.55 4.14 -7.53
CA PHE A 161 3.87 3.72 -8.75
C PHE A 161 4.57 4.21 -10.00
N LEU A 162 5.24 5.36 -9.90
CA LEU A 162 6.12 5.84 -10.95
C LEU A 162 7.37 4.96 -11.02
N ALA A 163 8.02 4.67 -9.89
CA ALA A 163 9.18 3.77 -9.81
C ALA A 163 8.89 2.40 -10.45
N TRP A 164 7.65 1.94 -10.31
CA TRP A 164 7.17 0.69 -10.88
C TRP A 164 7.26 0.63 -12.40
N ALA A 165 6.88 1.69 -13.10
CA ALA A 165 7.00 1.73 -14.56
C ALA A 165 8.46 1.51 -15.00
N PHE A 166 9.43 2.04 -14.23
CA PHE A 166 10.86 1.89 -14.51
C PHE A 166 11.32 0.45 -14.36
N TRP A 167 11.17 -0.16 -13.19
CA TRP A 167 11.69 -1.51 -13.01
C TRP A 167 10.83 -2.56 -13.72
N HIS A 168 9.51 -2.38 -13.81
CA HIS A 168 8.62 -3.33 -14.50
C HIS A 168 8.92 -3.35 -15.99
N SER A 169 9.21 -2.18 -16.60
CA SER A 169 9.72 -2.12 -17.98
C SER A 169 11.02 -2.89 -18.15
N ALA A 170 11.91 -2.92 -17.16
CA ALA A 170 13.18 -3.64 -17.25
C ALA A 170 13.01 -5.16 -17.11
N VAL A 171 12.13 -5.65 -16.22
CA VAL A 171 11.97 -7.09 -15.97
C VAL A 171 10.95 -7.78 -16.87
N ASN A 172 9.97 -7.07 -17.43
CA ASN A 172 8.94 -7.68 -18.27
C ASN A 172 9.51 -8.13 -19.62
N THR A 173 9.59 -9.43 -19.88
CA THR A 173 10.20 -9.98 -21.11
C THR A 173 9.25 -10.12 -22.30
N GLN A 174 8.09 -9.43 -22.29
CA GLN A 174 7.15 -9.50 -23.40
C GLN A 174 7.73 -8.92 -24.69
N LYS A 175 7.97 -9.80 -25.66
CA LYS A 175 8.63 -9.48 -26.94
C LYS A 175 7.89 -8.44 -27.79
N ALA A 176 6.55 -8.39 -27.71
CA ALA A 176 5.76 -7.42 -28.47
C ALA A 176 5.98 -5.96 -28.01
N LEU A 177 6.31 -5.76 -26.73
CA LEU A 177 6.64 -4.44 -26.19
C LEU A 177 8.10 -4.05 -26.47
N LYS A 178 8.98 -5.05 -26.57
CA LYS A 178 10.43 -4.89 -26.75
C LYS A 178 10.86 -5.53 -28.07
N PHE A 179 10.48 -4.88 -29.16
CA PHE A 179 10.62 -5.41 -30.52
C PHE A 179 12.08 -5.67 -30.93
N GLU A 180 13.04 -4.91 -30.37
CA GLU A 180 14.47 -5.16 -30.58
C GLU A 180 15.15 -5.77 -29.35
N PRO A 181 15.99 -6.82 -29.51
CA PRO A 181 16.69 -7.46 -28.38
C PRO A 181 17.59 -6.52 -27.56
N TRP A 182 18.09 -5.44 -28.16
CA TRP A 182 18.95 -4.48 -27.46
C TRP A 182 18.17 -3.62 -26.44
N ILE A 183 16.84 -3.52 -26.55
CA ILE A 183 16.01 -2.76 -25.60
C ILE A 183 16.12 -3.35 -24.21
N ASP A 184 16.04 -4.68 -24.08
CA ASP A 184 16.20 -5.35 -22.80
C ASP A 184 17.57 -5.07 -22.19
N ALA A 185 18.63 -5.13 -22.99
CA ALA A 185 19.97 -4.78 -22.55
C ALA A 185 20.05 -3.32 -22.09
N ALA A 186 19.47 -2.38 -22.84
CA ALA A 186 19.48 -0.95 -22.50
C ALA A 186 18.70 -0.64 -21.21
N LEU A 187 17.62 -1.37 -20.92
CA LEU A 187 16.85 -1.23 -19.68
C LEU A 187 17.52 -1.88 -18.47
N ASN A 188 18.43 -2.85 -18.68
CA ASN A 188 19.02 -3.67 -17.63
C ASN A 188 20.55 -3.51 -17.47
N ARG A 189 21.20 -2.66 -18.28
CA ARG A 189 22.64 -2.39 -18.22
C ARG A 189 22.93 -0.90 -18.34
N GLY A 190 23.16 -0.26 -17.21
CA GLY A 190 23.50 1.16 -17.14
C GLY A 190 22.31 2.09 -17.37
N ALA A 191 21.08 1.58 -17.22
CA ALA A 191 19.90 2.44 -17.17
C ALA A 191 19.98 3.33 -15.93
N THR A 192 19.69 4.63 -16.10
CA THR A 192 19.60 5.59 -15.00
C THR A 192 18.64 5.07 -13.92
N ARG A 193 19.12 4.98 -12.69
CA ARG A 193 18.31 4.45 -11.58
C ARG A 193 17.17 5.41 -11.26
N PHE A 194 16.03 4.89 -10.79
CA PHE A 194 14.90 5.75 -10.43
C PHE A 194 15.26 6.76 -9.35
N ARG A 195 16.13 6.38 -8.39
CA ARG A 195 16.66 7.31 -7.38
C ARG A 195 17.36 8.54 -7.96
N GLU A 196 17.97 8.42 -9.14
CA GLU A 196 18.63 9.54 -9.81
C GLU A 196 17.60 10.46 -10.46
N TRP A 197 16.54 9.90 -11.04
CA TRP A 197 15.40 10.65 -11.59
C TRP A 197 14.63 11.44 -10.53
N LEU A 198 14.57 10.96 -9.28
CA LEU A 198 13.99 11.70 -8.16
C LEU A 198 14.62 13.10 -7.98
N THR A 199 15.89 13.27 -8.34
CA THR A 199 16.61 14.57 -8.27
C THR A 199 16.30 15.50 -9.44
N ARG A 200 15.60 15.01 -10.47
CA ARG A 200 15.32 15.71 -11.74
C ARG A 200 13.82 15.84 -12.03
N MET A 201 12.97 15.58 -11.04
CA MET A 201 11.51 15.66 -11.17
C MET A 201 11.01 17.09 -11.49
N PRO A 202 9.94 17.24 -12.30
CA PRO A 202 9.21 16.15 -12.97
C PRO A 202 9.93 15.63 -14.22
N ILE A 203 9.81 14.33 -14.49
CA ILE A 203 10.28 13.71 -15.75
C ILE A 203 9.47 14.22 -16.95
N ARG A 204 10.03 14.15 -18.18
CA ARG A 204 9.33 14.56 -19.42
C ARG A 204 9.39 13.47 -20.51
N PRO A 205 8.41 13.45 -21.44
CA PRO A 205 8.38 12.47 -22.52
C PRO A 205 9.69 12.46 -23.32
N GLY A 206 10.19 11.27 -23.64
CA GLY A 206 11.43 11.06 -24.39
C GLY A 206 12.72 11.26 -23.60
N GLN A 207 12.67 11.64 -22.32
CA GLN A 207 13.87 11.94 -21.52
C GLN A 207 14.39 10.76 -20.71
N THR A 208 13.53 9.79 -20.40
CA THR A 208 13.88 8.62 -19.57
C THR A 208 14.05 7.38 -20.43
N GLN A 209 14.54 6.29 -19.83
CA GLN A 209 14.62 4.99 -20.50
C GLN A 209 13.25 4.42 -20.90
N LEU A 210 12.15 4.91 -20.30
CA LEU A 210 10.80 4.44 -20.65
C LEU A 210 10.42 4.71 -22.11
N LYS A 211 11.06 5.68 -22.77
CA LYS A 211 10.85 5.94 -24.22
C LYS A 211 11.14 4.74 -25.10
N LEU A 212 11.95 3.79 -24.60
CA LEU A 212 12.27 2.54 -25.31
C LEU A 212 11.09 1.57 -25.33
N VAL A 213 10.11 1.75 -24.42
CA VAL A 213 8.89 0.95 -24.33
C VAL A 213 7.69 1.90 -24.15
N PRO A 214 7.15 2.46 -25.24
CA PRO A 214 6.18 3.55 -25.19
C PRO A 214 4.95 3.32 -24.29
N GLN A 215 4.52 2.07 -24.14
CA GLN A 215 3.43 1.65 -23.24
C GLN A 215 3.72 2.01 -21.78
N TYR A 216 4.94 1.76 -21.30
CA TYR A 216 5.36 2.13 -19.95
C TYR A 216 5.53 3.63 -19.79
N GLU A 217 6.02 4.32 -20.81
CA GLU A 217 6.09 5.78 -20.79
C GLU A 217 4.69 6.39 -20.69
N ARG A 218 3.72 5.87 -21.47
CA ARG A 218 2.30 6.28 -21.38
C ARG A 218 1.74 6.04 -19.99
N TRP A 219 1.91 4.84 -19.44
CA TRP A 219 1.50 4.52 -18.07
C TRP A 219 2.10 5.53 -17.06
N ALA A 220 3.42 5.72 -17.06
CA ALA A 220 4.10 6.64 -16.14
C ALA A 220 3.52 8.07 -16.19
N PHE A 221 3.26 8.57 -17.40
CA PHE A 221 2.70 9.91 -17.57
C PHE A 221 1.21 10.00 -17.27
N GLU A 222 0.43 8.94 -17.54
CA GLU A 222 -0.99 8.88 -17.18
C GLU A 222 -1.15 8.97 -15.66
N LEU A 223 -0.37 8.20 -14.90
CA LEU A 223 -0.36 8.29 -13.43
C LEU A 223 0.07 9.67 -12.93
N LEU A 224 1.16 10.21 -13.47
CA LEU A 224 1.72 11.49 -13.03
C LEU A 224 0.74 12.64 -13.28
N LYS A 225 0.11 12.68 -14.46
CA LYS A 225 -0.67 13.83 -14.94
C LYS A 225 -2.16 13.77 -14.62
N SER A 226 -2.73 12.58 -14.40
CA SER A 226 -4.16 12.43 -14.09
C SER A 226 -4.44 12.75 -12.62
N ALA A 227 -4.19 13.98 -12.18
CA ALA A 227 -4.32 14.36 -10.77
C ALA A 227 -5.74 14.78 -10.35
N ASP A 228 -6.57 15.18 -11.32
CA ASP A 228 -7.94 15.57 -11.08
C ASP A 228 -8.85 14.34 -11.04
N TYR A 229 -9.86 14.36 -10.17
CA TYR A 229 -10.86 13.30 -10.12
C TYR A 229 -11.72 13.34 -11.39
N GLY A 230 -11.76 12.23 -12.12
CA GLY A 230 -12.39 12.12 -13.43
C GLY A 230 -12.64 10.67 -13.81
N ASP A 231 -13.08 10.43 -15.05
CA ASP A 231 -13.54 9.10 -15.47
C ASP A 231 -12.44 8.03 -15.44
N TYR A 232 -11.18 8.43 -15.64
CA TYR A 232 -10.01 7.57 -15.41
C TYR A 232 -10.06 6.89 -14.04
N TRP A 233 -10.30 7.66 -12.97
CA TRP A 233 -10.34 7.17 -11.59
C TRP A 233 -11.60 6.38 -11.25
N LYS A 234 -12.65 6.43 -12.08
CA LYS A 234 -13.91 5.72 -11.84
C LYS A 234 -13.95 4.33 -12.46
N HIS A 235 -12.89 3.92 -13.15
CA HIS A 235 -12.84 2.58 -13.74
C HIS A 235 -12.86 1.50 -12.64
N PRO A 236 -13.59 0.38 -12.82
CA PRO A 236 -13.69 -0.69 -11.81
C PRO A 236 -12.34 -1.25 -11.37
N SER A 237 -11.31 -1.22 -12.23
CA SER A 237 -9.97 -1.64 -11.85
C SER A 237 -9.21 -0.68 -10.93
N LEU A 238 -9.59 0.60 -10.89
CA LEU A 238 -8.98 1.61 -10.01
C LEU A 238 -9.86 1.97 -8.82
N ALA A 239 -11.18 1.90 -8.96
CA ALA A 239 -12.12 2.17 -7.89
C ALA A 239 -13.18 1.07 -7.74
N PRO A 240 -12.77 -0.16 -7.36
CA PRO A 240 -13.72 -1.22 -7.02
C PRO A 240 -14.79 -0.79 -6.02
N GLU A 241 -14.50 0.18 -5.14
CA GLU A 241 -15.45 0.70 -4.17
C GLU A 241 -16.73 1.29 -4.75
N LEU A 242 -16.67 1.86 -5.97
CA LEU A 242 -17.84 2.40 -6.65
C LEU A 242 -18.79 1.30 -7.14
N TYR A 243 -18.36 0.04 -7.06
CA TYR A 243 -19.04 -1.11 -7.63
C TYR A 243 -19.28 -2.24 -6.63
N TRP A 244 -19.07 -2.03 -5.32
CA TRP A 244 -19.33 -3.06 -4.31
C TRP A 244 -20.74 -3.64 -4.38
N GLU A 245 -21.75 -2.88 -4.81
CA GLU A 245 -23.10 -3.40 -5.05
C GLU A 245 -23.14 -4.55 -6.07
N LYS A 246 -22.28 -4.49 -7.10
CA LYS A 246 -22.15 -5.52 -8.14
C LYS A 246 -21.33 -6.73 -7.70
N PHE A 247 -20.54 -6.62 -6.63
CA PHE A 247 -19.79 -7.76 -6.12
C PHE A 247 -20.76 -8.91 -5.79
N PRO A 248 -20.41 -10.17 -6.09
CA PRO A 248 -21.19 -11.30 -5.64
C PRO A 248 -21.36 -11.29 -4.12
N ASP A 249 -22.49 -11.81 -3.63
CA ASP A 249 -22.76 -11.95 -2.18
C ASP A 249 -22.01 -13.19 -1.65
N ILE A 250 -20.70 -13.04 -1.44
CA ILE A 250 -19.76 -14.12 -1.13
C ILE A 250 -18.90 -13.79 0.09
N PRO A 251 -18.41 -14.83 0.81
CA PRO A 251 -17.46 -14.65 1.89
C PRO A 251 -16.11 -14.15 1.37
N VAL A 252 -15.50 -13.20 2.08
CA VAL A 252 -14.18 -12.64 1.73
C VAL A 252 -13.31 -12.52 2.98
N LEU A 253 -12.04 -12.92 2.84
CA LEU A 253 -10.99 -12.69 3.84
C LEU A 253 -10.07 -11.56 3.37
N TRP A 254 -10.24 -10.38 3.95
CA TRP A 254 -9.40 -9.21 3.73
C TRP A 254 -8.13 -9.31 4.59
N VAL A 255 -6.96 -9.29 3.99
CA VAL A 255 -5.68 -9.37 4.73
C VAL A 255 -4.90 -8.06 4.53
N GLY A 256 -4.38 -7.48 5.61
CA GLY A 256 -3.64 -6.21 5.57
C GLY A 256 -2.50 -6.16 6.59
N GLY A 257 -1.69 -5.11 6.53
CA GLY A 257 -0.62 -4.84 7.49
C GLY A 257 -0.62 -3.38 7.96
N TRP A 258 -0.24 -3.10 9.20
CA TRP A 258 -0.19 -1.72 9.72
C TRP A 258 0.84 -0.84 9.03
N TYR A 259 1.93 -1.44 8.56
CA TYR A 259 2.98 -0.74 7.81
C TYR A 259 2.88 -1.02 6.29
N ASP A 260 1.69 -1.39 5.82
CA ASP A 260 1.40 -1.60 4.40
C ASP A 260 0.69 -0.39 3.78
N SER A 261 1.02 -0.10 2.52
CA SER A 261 0.45 1.02 1.74
C SER A 261 -1.03 0.86 1.37
N TYR A 262 -1.70 -0.23 1.78
CA TYR A 262 -3.12 -0.47 1.59
C TYR A 262 -3.87 -0.69 2.91
N ALA A 263 -3.29 -0.39 4.08
CA ALA A 263 -3.97 -0.60 5.36
C ALA A 263 -5.33 0.12 5.42
N ARG A 264 -5.39 1.37 4.93
CA ARG A 264 -6.64 2.13 4.80
C ARG A 264 -7.65 1.43 3.88
N ALA A 265 -7.22 1.08 2.67
CA ALA A 265 -8.07 0.44 1.67
C ALA A 265 -8.60 -0.94 2.10
N THR A 266 -7.82 -1.68 2.90
CA THR A 266 -8.23 -2.96 3.48
C THR A 266 -9.46 -2.78 4.37
N PHE A 267 -9.44 -1.80 5.28
CA PHE A 267 -10.58 -1.51 6.15
C PHE A 267 -11.75 -0.86 5.40
N GLU A 268 -11.49 0.03 4.44
CA GLU A 268 -12.54 0.59 3.56
C GLU A 268 -13.30 -0.52 2.85
N SER A 269 -12.59 -1.48 2.26
CA SER A 269 -13.18 -2.64 1.57
C SER A 269 -13.95 -3.55 2.52
N PHE A 270 -13.35 -3.92 3.66
CA PHE A 270 -13.99 -4.76 4.67
C PHE A 270 -15.29 -4.13 5.19
N LEU A 271 -15.24 -2.87 5.63
CA LEU A 271 -16.40 -2.17 6.19
C LEU A 271 -17.48 -1.92 5.13
N GLY A 272 -17.07 -1.51 3.92
CA GLY A 272 -17.96 -1.29 2.79
C GLY A 272 -18.72 -2.56 2.41
N MET A 273 -18.02 -3.67 2.27
CA MET A 273 -18.61 -4.96 1.93
C MET A 273 -19.45 -5.52 3.08
N ARG A 274 -19.00 -5.41 4.34
CA ARG A 274 -19.76 -5.88 5.51
C ARG A 274 -21.12 -5.16 5.64
N ARG A 275 -21.20 -3.90 5.21
CA ARG A 275 -22.44 -3.13 5.20
C ARG A 275 -23.42 -3.61 4.11
N LEU A 276 -22.90 -4.01 2.96
CA LEU A 276 -23.71 -4.26 1.75
C LEU A 276 -24.05 -5.74 1.54
N LYS A 277 -23.20 -6.65 1.98
CA LYS A 277 -23.32 -8.10 1.71
C LYS A 277 -23.83 -8.86 2.91
N LYS A 278 -24.59 -9.93 2.65
CA LYS A 278 -25.09 -10.84 3.69
C LYS A 278 -24.06 -11.90 4.02
N ALA A 279 -23.28 -12.33 3.03
CA ALA A 279 -22.20 -13.27 3.21
C ALA A 279 -21.11 -12.69 4.14
N PRO A 280 -20.51 -13.52 5.01
CA PRO A 280 -19.64 -13.01 6.05
C PRO A 280 -18.34 -12.42 5.50
N GLN A 281 -18.01 -11.23 5.98
CA GLN A 281 -16.73 -10.58 5.70
C GLN A 281 -15.80 -10.77 6.89
N TYR A 282 -14.52 -11.03 6.61
CA TYR A 282 -13.47 -11.21 7.61
C TYR A 282 -12.30 -10.27 7.33
N VAL A 283 -11.64 -9.78 8.37
CA VAL A 283 -10.41 -9.00 8.23
C VAL A 283 -9.33 -9.51 9.18
N LEU A 284 -8.11 -9.67 8.64
CA LEU A 284 -6.90 -10.10 9.36
C LEU A 284 -5.80 -9.06 9.14
N VAL A 285 -5.44 -8.32 10.19
CA VAL A 285 -4.40 -7.26 10.10
C VAL A 285 -3.32 -7.47 11.15
N GLY A 286 -2.09 -7.73 10.71
CA GLY A 286 -0.92 -7.83 11.56
C GLY A 286 0.01 -6.62 11.45
N PRO A 287 1.12 -6.60 12.19
CA PRO A 287 2.09 -5.50 12.17
C PRO A 287 3.07 -5.65 10.99
N TRP A 288 2.55 -5.99 9.82
CA TRP A 288 3.33 -6.41 8.67
C TRP A 288 3.59 -5.27 7.70
N THR A 289 4.68 -5.40 6.94
CA THR A 289 4.96 -4.61 5.74
C THR A 289 4.37 -5.28 4.50
N HIS A 290 4.47 -4.62 3.34
CA HIS A 290 3.89 -5.10 2.09
C HIS A 290 4.51 -6.42 1.56
N GLY A 291 3.70 -7.46 1.35
CA GLY A 291 4.11 -8.70 0.69
C GLY A 291 3.32 -9.96 1.08
N SER A 292 3.51 -11.05 0.33
CA SER A 292 2.89 -12.35 0.62
C SER A 292 3.60 -13.11 1.74
N GLU A 293 4.92 -12.93 1.86
CA GLU A 293 5.75 -13.62 2.85
C GLU A 293 5.92 -12.79 4.13
N THR A 294 5.73 -11.47 4.04
CA THR A 294 5.86 -10.53 5.17
C THR A 294 4.84 -10.78 6.27
N VAL A 295 3.68 -11.37 5.95
CA VAL A 295 2.66 -11.74 6.94
C VAL A 295 3.09 -12.85 7.91
N GLN A 296 4.21 -13.52 7.62
CA GLN A 296 4.82 -14.53 8.48
C GLN A 296 5.99 -13.98 9.30
N GLN A 297 6.31 -12.69 9.13
CA GLN A 297 7.43 -12.04 9.80
C GLN A 297 6.95 -11.30 11.06
N PRO A 298 7.59 -11.51 12.22
CA PRO A 298 7.25 -10.80 13.45
C PRO A 298 8.05 -9.48 13.58
N PHE A 299 8.26 -8.76 12.47
CA PHE A 299 8.97 -7.48 12.47
C PHE A 299 8.53 -6.60 11.30
N ALA A 300 8.68 -5.29 11.45
CA ALA A 300 8.46 -4.30 10.40
C ALA A 300 9.49 -3.17 10.53
N GLY A 301 10.40 -3.07 9.55
CA GLY A 301 11.51 -2.12 9.61
C GLY A 301 12.47 -2.44 10.76
N ASP A 302 12.75 -1.42 11.57
CA ASP A 302 13.61 -1.51 12.75
C ASP A 302 12.85 -1.90 14.02
N VAL A 303 11.62 -2.37 13.89
CA VAL A 303 10.75 -2.78 14.99
C VAL A 303 10.49 -4.28 14.93
N GLU A 304 10.59 -4.95 16.08
CA GLU A 304 10.20 -6.35 16.25
C GLU A 304 9.05 -6.53 17.24
N PHE A 305 8.35 -7.64 17.04
CA PHE A 305 7.15 -8.05 17.76
C PHE A 305 7.34 -9.47 18.32
N PRO A 306 6.50 -9.92 19.26
CA PRO A 306 6.44 -11.32 19.66
C PRO A 306 6.29 -12.26 18.46
N ARG A 307 6.83 -13.48 18.57
CA ARG A 307 6.87 -14.44 17.45
C ARG A 307 5.49 -14.69 16.84
N GLU A 308 4.46 -14.71 17.67
CA GLU A 308 3.06 -14.90 17.31
C GLU A 308 2.49 -13.78 16.42
N ALA A 309 3.14 -12.63 16.31
CA ALA A 309 2.75 -11.57 15.38
C ALA A 309 2.85 -12.00 13.91
N GLY A 310 3.75 -12.95 13.59
CA GLY A 310 3.82 -13.60 12.29
C GLY A 310 2.89 -14.81 12.21
N LEU A 311 2.19 -14.97 11.09
CA LEU A 311 1.45 -16.18 10.80
C LEU A 311 2.42 -17.38 10.66
N THR A 312 2.03 -18.54 11.17
CA THR A 312 2.83 -19.76 11.02
C THR A 312 2.95 -20.20 9.56
N SER A 313 1.86 -20.07 8.80
CA SER A 313 1.82 -20.42 7.38
C SER A 313 0.66 -19.70 6.72
N PHE A 314 0.97 -18.80 5.78
CA PHE A 314 -0.08 -18.11 5.04
C PHE A 314 -0.77 -19.04 4.02
N ARG A 315 -0.07 -20.07 3.53
CA ARG A 315 -0.65 -21.11 2.66
C ARG A 315 -1.74 -21.89 3.38
N ASP A 316 -1.52 -22.25 4.64
CA ASP A 316 -2.49 -23.01 5.42
C ASP A 316 -3.73 -22.18 5.74
N VAL A 317 -3.57 -20.86 5.94
CA VAL A 317 -4.71 -19.93 6.07
C VAL A 317 -5.58 -19.96 4.81
N HIS A 318 -4.97 -19.87 3.62
CA HIS A 318 -5.70 -19.96 2.37
C HIS A 318 -6.36 -21.32 2.17
N LEU A 319 -5.64 -22.43 2.40
CA LEU A 319 -6.18 -23.77 2.21
C LEU A 319 -7.40 -24.00 3.09
N ARG A 320 -7.28 -23.71 4.39
CA ARG A 320 -8.37 -23.83 5.34
C ARG A 320 -9.57 -22.98 4.91
N TRP A 321 -9.34 -21.75 4.44
CA TRP A 321 -10.38 -20.88 3.91
C TRP A 321 -11.11 -21.48 2.70
N PHE A 322 -10.35 -21.91 1.69
CA PHE A 322 -10.92 -22.46 0.46
C PHE A 322 -11.60 -23.81 0.67
N ASP A 323 -11.05 -24.68 1.52
CA ASP A 323 -11.64 -25.99 1.82
C ASP A 323 -13.04 -25.84 2.43
N HIS A 324 -13.23 -24.83 3.26
CA HIS A 324 -14.54 -24.52 3.79
C HIS A 324 -15.50 -24.00 2.70
N TRP A 325 -15.12 -22.93 1.99
CA TRP A 325 -16.05 -22.21 1.13
C TRP A 325 -16.25 -22.79 -0.27
N LEU A 326 -15.34 -23.65 -0.75
CA LEU A 326 -15.43 -24.28 -2.07
C LEU A 326 -15.73 -25.78 -2.01
N LYS A 327 -15.31 -26.48 -0.95
CA LYS A 327 -15.55 -27.92 -0.78
C LYS A 327 -16.56 -28.26 0.31
N GLY A 328 -16.99 -27.28 1.12
CA GLY A 328 -17.96 -27.49 2.18
C GLY A 328 -17.39 -28.20 3.42
N GLU A 329 -16.07 -28.21 3.60
CA GLU A 329 -15.44 -28.85 4.77
C GLU A 329 -15.74 -28.06 6.06
N ASP A 330 -16.21 -28.74 7.12
CA ASP A 330 -16.36 -28.11 8.44
C ASP A 330 -15.03 -28.12 9.21
N ASN A 331 -14.17 -27.14 8.88
CA ASN A 331 -12.87 -26.93 9.51
C ASN A 331 -12.85 -25.70 10.46
N GLY A 332 -14.04 -25.21 10.82
CA GLY A 332 -14.21 -24.10 11.76
C GLY A 332 -14.03 -22.69 11.23
N VAL A 333 -13.65 -22.48 9.96
CA VAL A 333 -13.49 -21.11 9.40
C VAL A 333 -14.74 -20.26 9.53
N ALA A 334 -15.94 -20.83 9.36
CA ALA A 334 -17.21 -20.13 9.57
C ALA A 334 -17.35 -19.50 10.98
N ARG A 335 -16.67 -20.08 11.97
CA ARG A 335 -16.69 -19.72 13.39
C ARG A 335 -15.51 -18.84 13.82
N ASP A 336 -14.57 -18.56 12.91
CA ASP A 336 -13.47 -17.64 13.20
C ASP A 336 -14.00 -16.22 13.49
N PRO A 337 -13.29 -15.44 14.32
CA PRO A 337 -13.59 -14.03 14.53
C PRO A 337 -13.67 -13.26 13.22
N ARG A 338 -14.65 -12.37 13.08
CA ARG A 338 -14.83 -11.54 11.87
C ARG A 338 -13.73 -10.50 11.74
N ILE A 339 -13.18 -10.03 12.86
CA ILE A 339 -12.11 -9.05 12.89
C ILE A 339 -11.02 -9.60 13.79
N ARG A 340 -9.83 -9.77 13.23
CA ARG A 340 -8.64 -10.17 13.97
C ARG A 340 -7.52 -9.20 13.66
N VAL A 341 -7.07 -8.47 14.67
CA VAL A 341 -6.06 -7.42 14.52
C VAL A 341 -4.95 -7.61 15.53
N PHE A 342 -3.72 -7.26 15.17
CA PHE A 342 -2.60 -7.21 16.10
C PHE A 342 -2.51 -5.82 16.72
N VAL A 343 -2.74 -5.68 18.02
CA VAL A 343 -2.53 -4.41 18.73
C VAL A 343 -1.04 -4.32 19.05
N MET A 344 -0.34 -3.37 18.43
CA MET A 344 1.08 -3.09 18.66
C MET A 344 1.30 -2.38 20.01
N GLY A 345 2.54 -2.30 20.48
CA GLY A 345 2.88 -1.58 21.71
C GLY A 345 2.92 -2.47 22.97
N GLY A 346 3.29 -1.87 24.11
CA GLY A 346 3.43 -2.56 25.39
C GLY A 346 4.70 -3.40 25.57
N GLY A 347 5.61 -3.40 24.60
CA GLY A 347 6.94 -3.99 24.72
C GLY A 347 7.86 -3.21 25.65
N ASP A 348 9.02 -3.79 25.97
CA ASP A 348 9.97 -3.19 26.93
C ASP A 348 10.80 -2.03 26.36
N GLY A 349 10.65 -1.71 25.07
CA GLY A 349 11.31 -0.59 24.41
C GLY A 349 12.84 -0.72 24.30
N LYS A 350 13.39 -1.91 24.56
CA LYS A 350 14.82 -2.16 24.48
C LYS A 350 15.22 -2.59 23.08
N LYS A 351 16.52 -2.51 22.81
CA LYS A 351 17.12 -3.08 21.62
C LYS A 351 17.25 -4.59 21.81
N ALA A 352 16.56 -5.34 20.98
CA ALA A 352 16.61 -6.79 20.99
C ALA A 352 17.92 -7.34 20.43
N ALA A 353 18.11 -8.66 20.54
CA ALA A 353 19.27 -9.35 19.99
C ALA A 353 19.40 -9.17 18.46
N THR A 354 18.30 -8.92 17.76
CA THR A 354 18.29 -8.63 16.31
C THR A 354 18.73 -7.20 15.97
N GLY A 355 18.91 -6.33 16.98
CA GLY A 355 19.19 -4.91 16.83
C GLY A 355 17.94 -4.02 16.67
N ARG A 356 16.75 -4.61 16.56
CA ARG A 356 15.46 -3.91 16.44
C ARG A 356 14.92 -3.45 17.79
N LEU A 357 14.04 -2.46 17.77
CA LEU A 357 13.24 -2.04 18.91
C LEU A 357 12.20 -3.12 19.23
N SER A 358 12.19 -3.60 20.48
CA SER A 358 11.13 -4.44 21.04
C SER A 358 9.88 -3.60 21.32
N HIS A 359 8.93 -3.61 20.38
CA HIS A 359 7.71 -2.79 20.46
C HIS A 359 6.56 -3.52 21.16
N GLY A 360 6.55 -4.85 21.11
CA GLY A 360 5.53 -5.68 21.76
C GLY A 360 4.19 -5.70 21.03
N GLY A 361 3.20 -6.34 21.65
CA GLY A 361 1.83 -6.38 21.14
C GLY A 361 1.19 -7.74 21.28
N LYS A 362 -0.09 -7.83 20.89
CA LYS A 362 -0.88 -9.07 20.97
C LYS A 362 -2.01 -9.09 19.94
N TRP A 363 -2.40 -10.28 19.50
CA TRP A 363 -3.61 -10.46 18.71
C TRP A 363 -4.85 -10.18 19.55
N ARG A 364 -5.82 -9.50 18.94
CA ARG A 364 -7.14 -9.21 19.49
C ARG A 364 -8.20 -9.59 18.47
N ASP A 365 -9.16 -10.37 18.94
CA ASP A 365 -10.36 -10.73 18.19
C ASP A 365 -11.46 -9.72 18.59
N LEU A 366 -12.17 -9.18 17.59
CA LEU A 366 -13.11 -8.07 17.75
C LEU A 366 -14.45 -8.36 17.06
N ASP A 367 -15.53 -7.81 17.62
CA ASP A 367 -16.87 -7.88 17.03
C ASP A 367 -17.14 -6.71 16.07
N GLU A 368 -16.56 -5.54 16.35
CA GLU A 368 -16.68 -4.32 15.58
C GLU A 368 -15.33 -3.60 15.41
N TRP A 369 -15.25 -2.79 14.34
CA TRP A 369 -14.10 -1.96 14.03
C TRP A 369 -14.56 -0.52 13.74
N PRO A 370 -14.03 0.50 14.43
CA PRO A 370 -13.11 0.43 15.59
C PRO A 370 -13.63 -0.43 16.77
N PRO A 371 -12.77 -0.87 17.72
CA PRO A 371 -13.20 -1.69 18.85
C PRO A 371 -14.38 -1.09 19.63
N ALA A 372 -15.20 -1.96 20.23
CA ALA A 372 -16.34 -1.51 21.02
C ALA A 372 -15.92 -0.61 22.18
N GLY A 373 -16.68 0.47 22.40
CA GLY A 373 -16.37 1.49 23.40
C GLY A 373 -15.37 2.57 22.96
N THR A 374 -14.86 2.51 21.72
CA THR A 374 -13.92 3.51 21.19
C THR A 374 -14.48 4.93 21.29
N ARG A 375 -13.75 5.80 21.99
CA ARG A 375 -14.02 7.23 22.10
C ARG A 375 -13.18 8.00 21.09
N ARG A 376 -13.82 8.85 20.28
CA ARG A 376 -13.10 9.78 19.39
C ARG A 376 -12.58 10.97 20.21
N SER A 377 -11.34 10.88 20.67
CA SER A 377 -10.70 11.92 21.48
C SER A 377 -9.96 12.91 20.60
N SER A 378 -10.21 14.21 20.81
CA SER A 378 -9.50 15.28 20.12
C SER A 378 -8.32 15.74 20.96
N PHE A 379 -7.12 15.70 20.41
CA PHE A 379 -5.93 16.28 21.00
C PHE A 379 -5.54 17.51 20.18
N TYR A 380 -5.69 18.68 20.80
CA TYR A 380 -5.48 19.99 20.20
C TYR A 380 -4.01 20.39 20.22
N LEU A 381 -3.59 21.05 19.15
CA LEU A 381 -2.26 21.64 19.03
C LEU A 381 -2.25 22.95 19.83
N HIS A 382 -1.15 23.25 20.51
CA HIS A 382 -0.95 24.52 21.24
C HIS A 382 0.35 25.22 20.81
N GLY A 383 0.40 26.54 21.03
CA GLY A 383 1.53 27.38 20.60
C GLY A 383 2.86 27.13 21.29
N ASP A 384 2.87 26.41 22.40
CA ASP A 384 4.08 25.94 23.10
C ASP A 384 4.56 24.56 22.63
N GLY A 385 3.89 23.96 21.63
CA GLY A 385 4.19 22.61 21.14
C GLY A 385 3.54 21.50 21.96
N SER A 386 2.66 21.82 22.92
CA SER A 386 1.88 20.80 23.62
C SER A 386 0.73 20.26 22.75
N LEU A 387 0.37 19.01 23.02
CA LEU A 387 -0.76 18.29 22.45
C LEU A 387 -1.65 17.84 23.61
N ASP A 388 -2.87 18.38 23.73
CA ASP A 388 -3.72 18.22 24.94
C ASP A 388 -5.21 18.07 24.56
N GLU A 389 -6.01 17.38 25.37
CA GLU A 389 -7.47 17.28 25.13
C GLU A 389 -8.20 18.62 25.37
N ARG A 390 -7.59 19.55 26.11
CA ARG A 390 -8.12 20.89 26.36
C ARG A 390 -7.95 21.76 25.13
N LYS A 391 -9.03 22.40 24.70
CA LYS A 391 -8.98 23.35 23.59
C LYS A 391 -8.07 24.55 23.93
N PRO A 392 -7.36 25.11 22.94
CA PRO A 392 -6.61 26.35 23.12
C PRO A 392 -7.53 27.50 23.54
N GLY A 393 -7.19 28.18 24.64
CA GLY A 393 -7.95 29.32 25.15
C GLY A 393 -7.49 30.67 24.59
N THR A 394 -6.30 30.74 23.99
CA THR A 394 -5.69 31.98 23.51
C THR A 394 -6.22 32.38 22.13
N ALA A 395 -6.42 33.68 21.93
CA ALA A 395 -6.71 34.23 20.61
C ALA A 395 -5.42 34.36 19.79
N GLY A 396 -5.50 34.12 18.48
CA GLY A 396 -4.40 34.39 17.53
C GLY A 396 -3.22 33.43 17.53
N GLY A 397 -3.27 32.33 18.31
CA GLY A 397 -2.31 31.23 18.28
C GLY A 397 -2.12 30.66 16.87
N ARG A 398 -0.87 30.70 16.39
CA ARG A 398 -0.42 30.11 15.13
C ARG A 398 1.07 29.86 15.14
N THR A 399 1.53 28.93 14.30
CA THR A 399 2.96 28.69 14.04
C THR A 399 3.20 28.73 12.55
N THR A 400 4.21 29.50 12.12
CA THR A 400 4.60 29.65 10.71
C THR A 400 5.99 29.06 10.49
N TYR A 401 6.18 28.37 9.37
CA TYR A 401 7.44 27.78 8.96
C TYR A 401 7.66 27.92 7.45
N ARG A 402 8.94 27.95 7.05
CA ARG A 402 9.35 28.10 5.66
C ARG A 402 9.55 26.72 5.01
N PHE A 403 8.70 26.39 4.04
CA PHE A 403 8.85 25.20 3.20
C PHE A 403 9.60 25.52 1.90
N ASP A 404 10.69 24.78 1.65
CA ASP A 404 11.48 24.86 0.43
C ASP A 404 11.36 23.57 -0.39
N PRO A 405 10.69 23.59 -1.55
CA PRO A 405 10.61 22.41 -2.42
C PRO A 405 11.96 21.87 -2.91
N ALA A 406 13.07 22.62 -2.78
CA ALA A 406 14.42 22.13 -3.08
C ALA A 406 15.08 21.37 -1.91
N ASN A 407 14.52 21.47 -0.70
CA ASN A 407 14.99 20.78 0.51
C ASN A 407 13.82 20.10 1.26
N PRO A 408 13.08 19.17 0.60
CA PRO A 408 11.94 18.51 1.23
C PRO A 408 12.36 17.68 2.45
N VAL A 409 11.44 17.51 3.39
CA VAL A 409 11.60 16.60 4.54
C VAL A 409 11.70 15.16 4.02
N PRO A 410 12.77 14.43 4.38
CA PRO A 410 12.95 13.07 3.91
C PRO A 410 11.96 12.10 4.57
N SER A 411 11.50 11.12 3.80
CA SER A 411 10.69 10.01 4.28
C SER A 411 11.56 9.01 5.05
N ILE A 412 11.15 8.69 6.28
CA ILE A 412 11.78 7.67 7.12
C ILE A 412 10.72 6.67 7.53
N GLY A 413 10.74 5.49 6.91
CA GLY A 413 9.78 4.45 7.24
C GLY A 413 8.34 4.73 6.84
N GLY A 414 7.43 3.96 7.40
CA GLY A 414 5.99 4.15 7.28
C GLY A 414 5.34 3.15 6.33
N SER A 415 4.11 3.48 5.94
CA SER A 415 3.26 2.64 5.09
C SER A 415 3.59 2.82 3.60
N VAL A 416 4.74 2.30 3.18
CA VAL A 416 5.19 2.33 1.77
C VAL A 416 5.35 0.91 1.23
N SER A 417 5.27 0.76 -0.09
CA SER A 417 5.59 -0.49 -0.78
C SER A 417 6.42 -0.23 -2.02
N SER A 418 7.31 -1.17 -2.37
CA SER A 418 7.97 -1.27 -3.69
C SER A 418 8.64 -0.01 -4.26
N LEU A 419 8.97 1.01 -3.44
CA LEU A 419 9.75 2.16 -3.86
C LEU A 419 11.23 1.78 -3.89
N ALA A 420 11.64 1.18 -5.01
CA ALA A 420 12.94 0.56 -5.18
C ALA A 420 13.54 0.86 -6.56
N ASP A 421 14.86 0.74 -6.65
CA ASP A 421 15.58 0.62 -7.91
C ASP A 421 15.75 -0.83 -8.31
N LEU A 422 16.12 -1.01 -9.57
CA LEU A 422 16.62 -2.27 -10.10
C LEU A 422 18.11 -2.10 -10.43
N GLU A 423 18.95 -2.93 -9.81
CA GLU A 423 20.37 -3.02 -10.17
C GLU A 423 20.56 -3.68 -11.54
N ASP A 424 21.72 -3.46 -12.14
CA ASP A 424 22.09 -4.03 -13.45
C ASP A 424 22.06 -5.57 -13.43
N LEU A 425 21.98 -6.16 -14.62
CA LEU A 425 22.21 -7.60 -14.76
C LEU A 425 23.67 -7.96 -14.44
N PRO A 426 23.92 -9.13 -13.82
CA PRO A 426 25.26 -9.66 -13.68
C PRO A 426 25.99 -9.75 -15.03
N ALA A 427 27.30 -9.56 -15.00
CA ALA A 427 28.14 -9.65 -16.19
C ALA A 427 27.93 -10.99 -16.92
N GLY A 428 27.79 -10.95 -18.25
CA GLY A 428 27.54 -12.14 -19.07
C GLY A 428 26.08 -12.59 -19.17
N ILE A 429 25.17 -12.08 -18.34
CA ILE A 429 23.74 -12.40 -18.43
C ILE A 429 23.02 -11.31 -19.23
N ASN A 430 22.43 -11.68 -20.37
CA ASN A 430 21.67 -10.76 -21.24
C ASN A 430 20.15 -10.85 -21.02
N ASP A 431 19.66 -12.00 -20.57
CA ASP A 431 18.23 -12.26 -20.39
C ASP A 431 17.84 -11.93 -18.94
N PRO A 432 17.01 -10.89 -18.69
CA PRO A 432 16.55 -10.57 -17.35
C PRO A 432 15.66 -11.66 -16.74
N GLY A 433 15.06 -12.53 -17.55
CA GLY A 433 14.29 -13.68 -17.06
C GLY A 433 15.12 -14.75 -16.36
N LEU A 434 16.46 -14.70 -16.45
CA LEU A 434 17.36 -15.63 -15.76
C LEU A 434 17.77 -15.17 -14.35
N VAL A 435 17.47 -13.92 -13.97
CA VAL A 435 17.87 -13.36 -12.67
C VAL A 435 16.63 -12.88 -11.94
N PRO A 436 16.26 -13.51 -10.81
CA PRO A 436 15.10 -13.11 -10.03
C PRO A 436 15.14 -11.63 -9.67
N ARG A 437 13.99 -10.95 -9.78
CA ARG A 437 13.91 -9.50 -9.53
C ARG A 437 14.43 -9.14 -8.14
N GLN A 438 14.09 -9.94 -7.13
CA GLN A 438 14.44 -9.72 -5.72
C GLN A 438 15.95 -9.67 -5.50
N ALA A 439 16.74 -10.41 -6.30
CA ALA A 439 18.20 -10.38 -6.20
C ALA A 439 18.79 -9.01 -6.59
N ARG A 440 18.09 -8.27 -7.46
CA ARG A 440 18.51 -6.98 -8.04
C ARG A 440 17.78 -5.78 -7.47
N SER A 441 16.64 -5.98 -6.80
CA SER A 441 15.84 -4.90 -6.22
C SER A 441 16.56 -4.27 -5.03
N ARG A 442 16.60 -2.95 -4.97
CA ARG A 442 17.15 -2.20 -3.83
C ARG A 442 16.20 -1.08 -3.44
N ASP A 443 15.72 -1.13 -2.21
CA ASP A 443 14.80 -0.11 -1.71
C ASP A 443 15.46 1.27 -1.71
N ILE A 444 14.71 2.25 -2.19
CA ILE A 444 15.00 3.69 -2.01
C ILE A 444 14.44 4.13 -0.66
N MET A 445 13.30 3.54 -0.28
CA MET A 445 12.63 3.76 0.99
C MET A 445 12.18 2.42 1.55
N SER A 446 12.53 2.14 2.81
CA SER A 446 12.13 0.92 3.51
C SER A 446 10.79 1.11 4.22
N ALA A 447 9.93 0.10 4.16
CA ALA A 447 8.66 0.06 4.88
C ALA A 447 8.86 -0.38 6.35
N GLY A 448 7.95 0.04 7.23
CA GLY A 448 7.97 -0.35 8.64
C GLY A 448 8.15 0.80 9.62
N GLY A 449 8.33 0.44 10.89
CA GLY A 449 8.59 1.38 11.98
C GLY A 449 10.07 1.72 12.08
N PHE A 450 10.38 3.00 12.24
CA PHE A 450 11.75 3.51 12.37
C PHE A 450 11.79 4.72 13.30
N ASP A 451 12.95 4.91 13.95
CA ASP A 451 13.25 6.14 14.66
C ASP A 451 13.23 7.31 13.67
N GLN A 452 12.53 8.38 14.00
CA GLN A 452 12.42 9.59 13.18
C GLN A 452 13.67 10.47 13.27
N ARG A 453 14.83 9.82 13.16
CA ARG A 453 16.16 10.40 13.09
C ARG A 453 16.79 10.09 11.75
N GLU A 454 17.33 11.12 11.12
CA GLU A 454 18.02 10.97 9.84
C GLU A 454 19.18 9.98 9.95
N ALA A 455 19.51 9.31 8.85
CA ALA A 455 20.65 8.39 8.75
C ALA A 455 21.04 8.23 7.28
N ALA A 456 22.29 7.82 7.03
CA ALA A 456 22.84 7.64 5.67
C ALA A 456 22.02 6.66 4.79
N ARG A 457 21.31 5.72 5.41
CA ARG A 457 20.48 4.73 4.70
C ARG A 457 19.17 5.30 4.15
N PHE A 458 18.73 6.47 4.61
CA PHE A 458 17.47 7.07 4.19
C PHE A 458 17.72 8.07 3.07
N PHE A 459 16.96 7.93 1.97
CA PHE A 459 17.09 8.80 0.82
C PHE A 459 16.80 10.26 1.18
N GLY A 460 17.68 11.18 0.74
CA GLY A 460 17.53 12.61 0.99
C GLY A 460 18.18 13.12 2.29
N CYS A 461 18.49 12.23 3.25
CA CYS A 461 19.16 12.59 4.49
C CYS A 461 20.64 12.95 4.27
N ARG A 462 21.18 13.88 5.07
CA ARG A 462 22.59 14.30 5.01
C ARG A 462 23.17 14.46 6.42
N PRO A 463 24.50 14.29 6.61
CA PRO A 463 25.13 14.62 7.89
C PRO A 463 24.79 16.06 8.31
N PRO A 464 24.58 16.35 9.61
CA PRO A 464 24.93 15.53 10.76
C PRO A 464 23.88 14.50 11.24
N TYR A 465 22.85 14.17 10.45
CA TYR A 465 21.87 13.12 10.77
C TYR A 465 21.12 13.32 12.11
N LEU A 466 20.42 14.44 12.22
CA LEU A 466 19.66 14.83 13.41
C LEU A 466 18.22 14.27 13.38
N PRO A 467 17.49 14.31 14.51
CA PRO A 467 16.06 14.06 14.52
C PRO A 467 15.32 14.92 13.50
N LEU A 468 14.33 14.38 12.78
CA LEU A 468 13.47 15.20 11.89
C LEU A 468 12.77 16.33 12.67
N ALA A 469 12.54 16.10 13.97
CA ALA A 469 12.05 17.08 14.93
C ALA A 469 12.87 18.39 15.00
N SER A 470 14.16 18.33 14.68
CA SER A 470 15.05 19.50 14.77
C SER A 470 15.02 20.34 13.50
N ARG A 471 14.32 19.91 12.45
CA ARG A 471 14.21 20.69 11.23
C ARG A 471 13.25 21.87 11.44
N PRO A 472 13.57 23.07 10.93
CA PRO A 472 12.72 24.25 11.10
C PRO A 472 11.41 24.18 10.29
N ASP A 473 11.31 23.25 9.34
CA ASP A 473 10.12 23.00 8.53
C ASP A 473 9.29 21.80 9.00
N VAL A 474 9.53 21.32 10.23
CA VAL A 474 8.73 20.28 10.90
C VAL A 474 8.20 20.85 12.22
N LEU A 475 6.88 21.03 12.31
CA LEU A 475 6.22 21.43 13.55
C LEU A 475 5.97 20.20 14.41
N VAL A 476 6.33 20.28 15.69
CA VAL A 476 6.21 19.17 16.64
C VAL A 476 5.19 19.52 17.71
N PHE A 477 4.19 18.67 17.88
CA PHE A 477 3.21 18.75 18.96
C PHE A 477 3.16 17.44 19.72
N GLN A 478 3.32 17.47 21.04
CA GLN A 478 3.34 16.23 21.83
C GLN A 478 2.71 16.37 23.21
N THR A 479 2.16 15.27 23.72
CA THR A 479 1.61 15.21 25.07
C THR A 479 2.72 15.30 26.10
N ASP A 480 2.36 15.57 27.36
CA ASP A 480 3.18 15.16 28.50
C ASP A 480 3.39 13.63 28.51
N PRO A 481 4.40 13.12 29.24
CA PRO A 481 4.55 11.68 29.41
C PRO A 481 3.25 11.12 29.96
N LEU A 482 2.72 10.11 29.29
CA LEU A 482 1.44 9.54 29.63
C LEU A 482 1.50 8.95 31.04
N GLN A 483 0.56 9.37 31.89
CA GLN A 483 0.46 8.86 33.26
C GLN A 483 -0.13 7.45 33.29
N GLU A 484 -0.87 7.06 32.25
CA GLU A 484 -1.51 5.75 32.08
C GLU A 484 -1.31 5.29 30.64
N GLU A 485 -1.42 3.99 30.41
CA GLU A 485 -1.39 3.46 29.05
C GLU A 485 -2.64 3.90 28.27
N LEU A 486 -2.48 4.15 26.96
CA LEU A 486 -3.56 4.59 26.09
C LEU A 486 -3.58 3.74 24.82
N GLU A 487 -4.61 2.92 24.63
CA GLU A 487 -4.81 2.17 23.40
C GLU A 487 -5.49 3.06 22.35
N VAL A 488 -4.90 3.14 21.16
CA VAL A 488 -5.48 3.83 20.00
C VAL A 488 -5.66 2.81 18.89
N ALA A 489 -6.91 2.51 18.53
CA ALA A 489 -7.26 1.50 17.55
C ALA A 489 -8.38 1.97 16.62
N GLY A 490 -8.05 2.26 15.35
CA GLY A 490 -9.00 2.73 14.36
C GLY A 490 -8.43 3.73 13.35
N PRO A 491 -9.30 4.36 12.54
CA PRO A 491 -8.94 5.47 11.66
C PRO A 491 -8.49 6.71 12.44
N VAL A 492 -7.44 7.38 11.97
CA VAL A 492 -6.92 8.62 12.55
C VAL A 492 -7.12 9.77 11.56
N GLU A 493 -7.66 10.89 12.04
CA GLU A 493 -7.88 12.11 11.26
C GLU A 493 -7.12 13.26 11.89
N VAL A 494 -6.44 14.08 11.08
CA VAL A 494 -5.80 15.32 11.52
C VAL A 494 -6.51 16.49 10.87
N LYS A 495 -7.14 17.33 11.68
CA LYS A 495 -7.92 18.49 11.23
C LYS A 495 -7.12 19.75 11.48
N LEU A 496 -6.72 20.42 10.41
CA LEU A 496 -5.88 21.60 10.48
C LEU A 496 -6.59 22.81 9.87
N TRP A 497 -6.41 23.97 10.48
CA TRP A 497 -6.63 25.26 9.85
C TRP A 497 -5.28 25.78 9.39
N VAL A 498 -5.15 26.02 8.10
CA VAL A 498 -3.86 26.31 7.47
C VAL A 498 -3.92 27.51 6.54
N ALA A 499 -2.79 28.17 6.36
CA ALA A 499 -2.58 29.16 5.31
C ALA A 499 -1.18 28.99 4.70
N THR A 500 -0.99 29.52 3.50
CA THR A 500 0.30 29.54 2.81
C THR A 500 0.50 30.89 2.14
N SER A 501 1.75 31.36 2.02
CA SER A 501 2.10 32.51 1.18
C SER A 501 2.05 32.20 -0.33
N ALA A 502 1.92 30.93 -0.70
CA ALA A 502 1.78 30.48 -2.08
C ALA A 502 0.30 30.36 -2.49
N VAL A 503 0.06 29.87 -3.71
CA VAL A 503 -1.30 29.59 -4.24
C VAL A 503 -1.72 28.13 -4.08
N ASP A 504 -0.76 27.27 -3.75
CA ASP A 504 -0.92 25.85 -3.47
C ASP A 504 0.29 25.38 -2.64
N THR A 505 0.13 24.33 -1.85
CA THR A 505 1.20 23.63 -1.14
C THR A 505 0.64 22.30 -0.61
N ASP A 506 1.47 21.49 0.03
CA ASP A 506 1.02 20.29 0.73
C ASP A 506 1.12 20.49 2.25
N PHE A 507 0.31 19.76 3.01
CA PHE A 507 0.48 19.57 4.45
C PHE A 507 0.55 18.06 4.75
N THR A 508 1.57 17.64 5.47
CA THR A 508 1.76 16.28 5.94
C THR A 508 1.47 16.18 7.43
N ALA A 509 1.04 15.00 7.87
CA ALA A 509 0.91 14.68 9.28
C ALA A 509 1.44 13.29 9.55
N LYS A 510 2.19 13.14 10.66
CA LYS A 510 2.78 11.87 11.10
C LYS A 510 2.53 11.65 12.59
N LEU A 511 1.89 10.54 12.93
CA LEU A 511 1.64 10.09 14.29
C LEU A 511 2.81 9.22 14.77
N ILE A 512 3.33 9.55 15.94
CA ILE A 512 4.56 8.99 16.50
C ILE A 512 4.32 8.55 17.95
N ASP A 513 4.81 7.36 18.29
CA ASP A 513 4.98 6.90 19.66
C ASP A 513 6.40 7.23 20.14
N VAL A 514 6.52 8.13 21.12
CA VAL A 514 7.82 8.57 21.64
C VAL A 514 8.16 7.80 22.90
N TYR A 515 9.13 6.91 22.78
CA TYR A 515 9.73 6.19 23.89
C TYR A 515 10.62 7.13 24.72
N PRO A 516 10.59 7.03 26.06
CA PRO A 516 11.49 7.79 26.91
C PRO A 516 12.96 7.35 26.71
N PRO A 517 13.93 8.21 27.06
CA PRO A 517 15.33 7.84 27.19
C PRO A 517 15.56 6.55 27.99
N GLY A 518 16.46 5.69 27.48
CA GLY A 518 16.82 4.44 28.14
C GLY A 518 18.20 3.94 27.74
N SER A 519 18.63 2.83 28.33
CA SER A 519 19.98 2.27 28.08
C SER A 519 20.22 1.86 26.62
N SER A 520 19.17 1.43 25.91
CA SER A 520 19.24 1.06 24.49
C SER A 520 19.21 2.26 23.55
N TYR A 521 18.51 3.32 23.96
CA TYR A 521 18.24 4.53 23.19
C TYR A 521 18.36 5.74 24.13
N PRO A 522 19.57 6.28 24.34
CA PRO A 522 19.82 7.34 25.33
C PRO A 522 19.04 8.63 25.10
N ASP A 523 18.66 8.93 23.86
CA ASP A 523 17.86 10.10 23.49
C ASP A 523 16.34 9.78 23.41
N GLY A 524 15.94 8.55 23.74
CA GLY A 524 14.62 8.00 23.42
C GLY A 524 14.53 7.48 21.99
N TYR A 525 13.33 7.07 21.59
CA TYR A 525 13.04 6.55 20.24
C TYR A 525 11.72 7.13 19.75
N ALA A 526 11.73 7.81 18.60
CA ALA A 526 10.52 8.38 18.00
C ALA A 526 10.00 7.42 16.93
N LEU A 527 9.14 6.48 17.30
CA LEU A 527 8.62 5.47 16.40
C LEU A 527 7.45 6.02 15.57
N ASN A 528 7.59 6.09 14.25
CA ASN A 528 6.44 6.39 13.40
C ASN A 528 5.43 5.24 13.37
N LEU A 529 4.15 5.57 13.54
CA LEU A 529 3.04 4.63 13.45
C LEU A 529 2.29 4.77 12.13
N SER A 530 1.98 6.01 11.73
CA SER A 530 1.18 6.30 10.55
C SER A 530 1.43 7.73 10.06
N ASP A 531 1.37 7.92 8.74
CA ASP A 531 1.54 9.23 8.10
C ASP A 531 0.78 9.32 6.77
N SER A 532 0.40 10.54 6.41
CA SER A 532 -0.28 10.87 5.16
C SER A 532 -0.10 12.35 4.82
N ILE A 533 -0.73 12.79 3.73
CA ILE A 533 -0.55 14.10 3.12
C ILE A 533 -1.87 14.63 2.57
N GLN A 534 -2.00 15.96 2.51
CA GLN A 534 -3.08 16.65 1.83
C GLN A 534 -2.52 17.81 0.98
N ARG A 535 -2.76 17.76 -0.32
CA ARG A 535 -2.46 18.83 -1.27
C ARG A 535 -3.61 19.85 -1.27
N LEU A 536 -3.30 21.13 -1.07
CA LEU A 536 -4.33 22.16 -0.84
C LEU A 536 -5.31 22.32 -2.00
N ARG A 537 -4.84 22.23 -3.26
CA ARG A 537 -5.75 22.31 -4.41
C ARG A 537 -6.83 21.21 -4.41
N TYR A 538 -6.57 20.07 -3.75
CA TYR A 538 -7.48 18.93 -3.64
C TYR A 538 -8.07 18.78 -2.23
N ARG A 539 -8.19 19.88 -1.46
CA ARG A 539 -8.78 19.88 -0.11
C ARG A 539 -10.24 19.41 -0.04
N ASP A 540 -10.92 19.36 -1.19
CA ASP A 540 -12.19 18.65 -1.37
C ASP A 540 -11.88 17.32 -2.09
N PRO A 541 -11.92 16.16 -1.40
CA PRO A 541 -11.37 14.89 -1.88
C PRO A 541 -11.94 14.30 -3.17
N ARG A 542 -13.01 14.86 -3.75
CA ARG A 542 -13.54 14.53 -5.09
C ARG A 542 -14.04 15.76 -5.85
N GLY A 543 -13.75 16.95 -5.32
CA GLY A 543 -14.10 18.23 -5.91
C GLY A 543 -13.18 18.60 -7.06
N ARG A 544 -13.51 19.71 -7.74
CA ARG A 544 -12.59 20.32 -8.71
C ARG A 544 -11.39 20.91 -8.00
N PRO A 545 -10.17 20.85 -8.59
CA PRO A 545 -9.03 21.52 -8.01
C PRO A 545 -9.30 23.01 -7.86
N ALA A 546 -9.01 23.55 -6.68
CA ALA A 546 -9.19 24.98 -6.39
C ALA A 546 -7.93 25.54 -5.73
N LEU A 547 -7.29 26.54 -6.33
CA LEU A 547 -6.17 27.22 -5.67
C LEU A 547 -6.66 28.01 -4.44
N VAL A 548 -5.73 28.37 -3.55
CA VAL A 548 -5.99 29.29 -2.43
C VAL A 548 -5.41 30.66 -2.73
N LYS A 549 -5.98 31.72 -2.13
CA LYS A 549 -5.31 33.02 -2.14
C LYS A 549 -4.18 33.01 -1.11
N PRO A 550 -3.02 33.62 -1.39
CA PRO A 550 -1.97 33.76 -0.39
C PRO A 550 -2.49 34.38 0.92
N GLY A 551 -2.22 33.72 2.05
CA GLY A 551 -2.69 34.10 3.38
C GLY A 551 -4.14 33.73 3.71
N GLU A 552 -4.90 33.16 2.77
CA GLU A 552 -6.23 32.62 3.04
C GLU A 552 -6.15 31.44 4.00
N VAL A 553 -6.98 31.48 5.05
CA VAL A 553 -7.06 30.40 6.02
C VAL A 553 -8.13 29.42 5.58
N VAL A 554 -7.75 28.16 5.35
CA VAL A 554 -8.65 27.10 4.93
C VAL A 554 -8.58 25.91 5.90
N PRO A 555 -9.72 25.25 6.21
CA PRO A 555 -9.71 23.99 6.91
C PRO A 555 -9.33 22.85 5.96
N ILE A 556 -8.53 21.91 6.45
CA ILE A 556 -8.20 20.65 5.76
C ILE A 556 -8.30 19.47 6.72
N THR A 557 -8.53 18.29 6.17
CA THR A 557 -8.44 17.03 6.91
C THR A 557 -7.43 16.12 6.23
N ILE A 558 -6.40 15.70 6.97
CA ILE A 558 -5.45 14.68 6.54
C ILE A 558 -5.92 13.37 7.16
N VAL A 559 -6.34 12.42 6.32
CA VAL A 559 -6.71 11.07 6.78
C VAL A 559 -5.46 10.21 6.80
N LEU A 560 -5.06 9.77 7.99
CA LEU A 560 -3.93 8.86 8.17
C LEU A 560 -4.36 7.41 7.93
N TYR A 561 -3.38 6.54 7.75
CA TYR A 561 -3.62 5.10 7.73
C TYR A 561 -4.09 4.65 9.13
N PRO A 562 -5.06 3.72 9.23
CA PRO A 562 -5.54 3.24 10.52
C PRO A 562 -4.43 2.51 11.28
N ILE A 563 -4.50 2.53 12.61
CA ILE A 563 -3.54 1.87 13.49
C ILE A 563 -4.27 1.06 14.57
N ALA A 564 -3.53 0.16 15.22
CA ALA A 564 -3.86 -0.38 16.54
C ALA A 564 -2.57 -0.40 17.37
N ASN A 565 -2.42 0.54 18.31
CA ASN A 565 -1.23 0.71 19.12
C ASN A 565 -1.56 1.07 20.58
N LEU A 566 -0.87 0.45 21.53
CA LEU A 566 -0.85 0.83 22.94
C LEU A 566 0.34 1.76 23.20
N PHE A 567 0.04 3.04 23.45
CA PHE A 567 1.04 3.97 23.97
C PHE A 567 1.25 3.69 25.46
N ALA A 568 2.45 3.24 25.82
CA ALA A 568 2.73 2.83 27.20
C ALA A 568 2.85 4.03 28.16
N ARG A 569 2.68 3.78 29.45
CA ARG A 569 2.98 4.77 30.50
C ARG A 569 4.41 5.32 30.32
N GLY A 570 4.55 6.63 30.41
CA GLY A 570 5.82 7.34 30.24
C GLY A 570 6.20 7.64 28.78
N HIS A 571 5.53 7.04 27.80
CA HIS A 571 5.64 7.44 26.40
C HIS A 571 4.91 8.78 26.17
N ARG A 572 5.07 9.34 24.98
CA ARG A 572 4.26 10.49 24.52
C ARG A 572 3.61 10.17 23.19
N ILE A 573 2.42 10.74 23.00
CA ILE A 573 1.81 10.83 21.67
C ILE A 573 2.37 12.08 21.03
N ARG A 574 2.95 11.95 19.84
CA ARG A 574 3.49 13.07 19.07
C ARG A 574 2.89 13.14 17.67
N LEU A 575 2.58 14.35 17.25
CA LEU A 575 2.15 14.70 15.90
C LEU A 575 3.18 15.63 15.27
N ASP A 576 3.77 15.20 14.17
CA ASP A 576 4.59 16.05 13.31
C ASP A 576 3.77 16.59 12.14
N VAL A 577 3.87 17.88 11.87
CA VAL A 577 3.25 18.55 10.71
C VAL A 577 4.32 19.23 9.86
N SER A 578 4.30 19.00 8.56
CA SER A 578 5.20 19.64 7.59
C SER A 578 4.50 19.85 6.24
N SER A 579 5.24 20.14 5.18
CA SER A 579 4.74 20.31 3.81
C SER A 579 5.41 19.38 2.79
N SER A 580 6.13 18.38 3.27
CA SER A 580 6.69 17.33 2.43
C SER A 580 6.97 16.06 3.22
N ASN A 581 7.07 14.94 2.49
CA ASN A 581 7.45 13.63 2.98
C ASN A 581 7.97 12.84 1.76
N PHE A 582 9.21 13.14 1.37
CA PHE A 582 9.80 12.72 0.10
C PHE A 582 10.90 11.67 0.33
N PRO A 583 10.97 10.55 -0.42
CA PRO A 583 10.33 10.33 -1.70
C PRO A 583 9.05 9.48 -1.64
N ARG A 584 8.37 9.37 -0.49
CA ARG A 584 7.07 8.69 -0.46
C ARG A 584 6.08 9.38 -1.41
N PHE A 585 5.92 10.69 -1.27
CA PHE A 585 5.03 11.52 -2.09
C PHE A 585 5.82 12.45 -3.03
N ASP A 586 5.21 12.85 -4.15
CA ASP A 586 5.74 13.91 -5.00
C ASP A 586 5.76 15.26 -4.27
N VAL A 587 6.76 16.10 -4.58
CA VAL A 587 6.93 17.40 -3.93
C VAL A 587 6.09 18.45 -4.64
N ASN A 588 5.19 19.12 -3.90
CA ASN A 588 4.48 20.27 -4.43
C ASN A 588 5.44 21.44 -4.73
N PRO A 589 5.42 22.00 -5.96
CA PRO A 589 6.30 23.12 -6.32
C PRO A 589 5.82 24.48 -5.78
N ASN A 590 4.64 24.53 -5.16
CA ASN A 590 3.97 25.71 -4.62
C ASN A 590 3.56 26.76 -5.70
N THR A 591 3.53 26.38 -6.97
CA THR A 591 3.26 27.33 -8.09
C THR A 591 1.81 27.33 -8.57
N GLY A 592 1.02 26.32 -8.22
CA GLY A 592 -0.31 26.10 -8.81
C GLY A 592 -0.28 25.61 -10.26
N GLU A 593 0.90 25.40 -10.86
CA GLU A 593 1.05 24.83 -12.20
C GLU A 593 0.50 23.39 -12.25
N ALA A 594 0.14 22.92 -13.45
CA ALA A 594 -0.39 21.57 -13.63
C ALA A 594 0.64 20.50 -13.26
N ILE A 595 0.19 19.45 -12.56
CA ILE A 595 1.07 18.39 -12.04
C ILE A 595 1.78 17.66 -13.17
N GLY A 596 3.11 17.55 -13.06
CA GLY A 596 3.98 16.92 -14.05
C GLY A 596 4.45 17.85 -15.17
N PHE A 597 4.06 19.12 -15.17
CA PHE A 597 4.45 20.13 -16.18
C PHE A 597 5.24 21.30 -15.60
N GLU A 598 5.46 21.32 -14.30
CA GLU A 598 6.02 22.44 -13.59
C GLU A 598 7.48 22.64 -13.96
N ARG A 599 7.88 23.91 -14.06
CA ARG A 599 9.26 24.30 -14.43
C ARG A 599 9.96 25.11 -13.35
N ARG A 600 9.22 25.51 -12.33
CA ARG A 600 9.68 26.40 -11.27
C ARG A 600 9.20 25.86 -9.93
N ARG A 601 9.90 26.26 -8.88
CA ARG A 601 9.54 26.00 -7.48
C ARG A 601 9.53 27.34 -6.75
N VAL A 602 8.57 27.52 -5.86
CA VAL A 602 8.44 28.70 -5.01
C VAL A 602 8.56 28.26 -3.57
N VAL A 603 9.34 29.01 -2.80
CA VAL A 603 9.42 28.83 -1.35
C VAL A 603 8.14 29.41 -0.74
N ALA A 604 7.53 28.69 0.19
CA ALA A 604 6.29 29.10 0.83
C ALA A 604 6.45 29.25 2.35
N GLU A 605 5.86 30.30 2.90
CA GLU A 605 5.63 30.44 4.34
C GLU A 605 4.28 29.80 4.66
N ASN A 606 4.32 28.64 5.32
CA ASN A 606 3.15 27.84 5.66
C ASN A 606 2.81 28.03 7.14
N THR A 607 1.53 28.14 7.46
CA THR A 607 1.04 28.45 8.80
C THR A 607 -0.01 27.44 9.25
N VAL A 608 0.12 26.92 10.47
CA VAL A 608 -0.91 26.13 11.16
C VAL A 608 -1.48 26.97 12.30
N PHE A 609 -2.79 27.13 12.33
CA PHE A 609 -3.51 27.87 13.37
C PHE A 609 -3.93 26.95 14.50
N HIS A 610 -3.85 27.44 15.73
CA HIS A 610 -4.18 26.69 16.96
C HIS A 610 -4.79 27.62 18.02
N ASP A 611 -5.60 28.56 17.57
CA ASP A 611 -6.35 29.46 18.44
C ASP A 611 -7.75 28.90 18.79
N SER A 612 -8.42 29.56 19.73
CA SER A 612 -9.75 29.18 20.20
C SER A 612 -10.83 29.06 19.10
N THR A 613 -10.69 29.79 17.99
CA THR A 613 -11.62 29.74 16.84
C THR A 613 -11.18 28.79 15.73
N ARG A 614 -9.89 28.43 15.71
CA ARG A 614 -9.25 27.55 14.72
C ARG A 614 -8.43 26.48 15.43
N PRO A 615 -9.07 25.59 16.20
CA PRO A 615 -8.38 24.68 17.09
C PRO A 615 -7.90 23.44 16.33
N SER A 616 -6.79 23.54 15.57
CA SER A 616 -6.20 22.38 14.89
C SER A 616 -5.96 21.23 15.87
N HIS A 617 -6.26 20.00 15.47
CA HIS A 617 -6.21 18.82 16.34
C HIS A 617 -6.04 17.51 15.56
N VAL A 618 -5.54 16.49 16.24
CA VAL A 618 -5.68 15.09 15.81
C VAL A 618 -6.85 14.45 16.55
N VAL A 619 -7.64 13.65 15.83
CA VAL A 619 -8.72 12.82 16.37
C VAL A 619 -8.22 11.39 16.46
N LEU A 620 -8.06 10.90 17.69
CA LEU A 620 -7.59 9.54 17.98
C LEU A 620 -8.76 8.66 18.42
N PRO A 621 -8.89 7.43 17.88
CA PRO A 621 -9.84 6.42 18.35
C PRO A 621 -9.29 5.72 19.61
N VAL A 622 -9.55 6.29 20.79
CA VAL A 622 -9.11 5.75 22.08
C VAL A 622 -10.02 4.60 22.48
N ALA A 623 -9.47 3.39 22.62
CA ALA A 623 -10.20 2.14 22.81
C ALA A 623 -10.29 1.68 24.26
#